data_AF-A0A251XLD3-F1
#
_entry.id   AF-A0A251XLD3-F1
#
_cell.length_a   1.000
_cell.length_b   1.000
_cell.length_c   1.000
_cell.angle_alpha   90.00
_cell.angle_beta   90.00
_cell.angle_gamma   90.00
#
_symmetry.space_group_name_H-M   'P 1'
#
loop_
_entity.id
_entity.type
_entity.pdbx_description
1 polymer ?
#
loop_
_entity_poly.entity_id
_entity_poly.type
_entity_poly.pdbx_seq_one_letter_code
_entity_poly.pdbx_strand_id
1 'polypeptide(L)' 'MPPSDEVPQLVVELNGLIRSEAAEQGLELIDVYTSVAQSDGTWADGESDDSRHSNAAGSAVMASAAREQLPRIIDALDD' A
#
# COMPACT_ATOMS: atom_id res chain seq x y z
N MET A 1 13.94 -22.04 -1.31
CA MET A 1 12.82 -21.61 -0.45
C MET A 1 11.55 -21.94 -1.21
N PRO A 2 10.62 -22.74 -0.66
CA PRO A 2 9.28 -22.82 -1.25
C PRO A 2 8.65 -21.41 -1.25
N PRO A 3 7.75 -21.10 -2.20
CA PRO A 3 7.02 -19.84 -2.13
C PRO A 3 6.31 -19.80 -0.78
N SER A 4 6.55 -18.72 -0.03
CA SER A 4 5.74 -18.43 1.15
C SER A 4 4.30 -18.34 0.65
N ASP A 5 3.44 -19.24 1.15
CA ASP A 5 2.01 -19.16 0.91
C ASP A 5 1.58 -17.71 1.18
N GLU A 6 0.96 -17.09 0.18
CA GLU A 6 0.45 -15.74 0.32
C GLU A 6 -0.76 -15.81 1.25
N VAL A 7 -0.77 -14.94 2.27
CA VAL A 7 -1.86 -14.86 3.24
C VAL A 7 -2.46 -13.46 3.14
N PRO A 8 -3.35 -13.20 2.15
CA PRO A 8 -3.92 -11.87 1.88
C PRO A 8 -4.54 -11.20 3.12
N GLN A 9 -5.19 -11.98 3.98
CA GLN A 9 -5.80 -11.46 5.22
C GLN A 9 -4.77 -10.93 6.23
N LEU A 10 -3.60 -11.57 6.35
CA LEU A 10 -2.52 -11.03 7.18
C LEU A 10 -1.98 -9.72 6.61
N VAL A 11 -2.00 -9.55 5.29
CA VAL A 11 -1.60 -8.28 4.64
C VAL A 11 -2.59 -7.17 4.98
N VAL A 12 -3.91 -7.45 4.91
CA VAL A 12 -4.94 -6.46 5.31
C VAL A 12 -4.78 -6.07 6.77
N GLU A 13 -4.64 -7.06 7.66
CA GLU A 13 -4.47 -6.84 9.09
C GLU A 13 -3.23 -6.01 9.39
N LEU A 14 -2.08 -6.37 8.82
CA LEU A 14 -0.83 -5.65 9.00
C LEU A 14 -0.92 -4.20 8.49
N ASN A 15 -1.51 -3.96 7.32
CA ASN A 15 -1.72 -2.60 6.81
C ASN A 15 -2.71 -1.81 7.68
N GLY A 16 -3.69 -2.46 8.31
CA GLY A 16 -4.55 -1.84 9.31
C GLY A 16 -3.78 -1.39 10.55
N LEU A 17 -2.90 -2.26 11.08
CA LEU A 17 -2.05 -1.96 12.24
C LEU A 17 -1.07 -0.82 11.96
N ILE A 18 -0.39 -0.84 10.80
CA ILE A 18 0.56 0.22 10.41
C ILE A 18 -0.16 1.58 10.33
N ARG A 19 -1.35 1.65 9.71
CA ARG A 19 -2.13 2.89 9.63
C ARG A 19 -2.58 3.40 11.00
N SER A 20 -3.02 2.49 11.86
CA SER A 20 -3.46 2.84 13.22
C SER A 20 -2.30 3.41 14.04
N GLU A 21 -1.15 2.72 14.02
CA GLU A 21 0.06 3.16 14.73
C GLU A 21 0.59 4.50 14.19
N ALA A 22 0.61 4.70 12.87
CA ALA A 22 1.02 5.97 12.26
C ALA A 22 0.13 7.12 12.75
N ALA A 23 -1.20 6.91 12.79
CA ALA A 23 -2.14 7.90 13.31
C ALA A 23 -1.93 8.19 14.81
N GLU A 24 -1.66 7.17 15.63
CA GLU A 24 -1.37 7.33 17.06
C GLU A 24 -0.10 8.13 17.32
N GLN A 25 0.91 7.99 16.46
CA GLN A 25 2.17 8.73 16.53
C GLN A 25 2.12 10.10 15.84
N GLY A 26 1.00 10.47 15.21
CA GLY A 26 0.90 11.69 14.41
C GLY A 26 1.81 11.68 13.18
N LEU A 27 2.10 10.50 12.64
CA LEU A 27 2.91 10.31 11.43
C LEU A 27 1.99 10.21 10.21
N GLU A 28 2.27 11.02 9.20
CA GLU A 28 1.64 10.88 7.90
C GLU A 28 2.19 9.66 7.16
N LEU A 29 1.29 8.84 6.60
CA LEU A 29 1.64 7.62 5.88
C LEU A 29 1.29 7.77 4.39
N ILE A 30 2.25 7.44 3.52
CA ILE A 30 1.95 7.21 2.10
C ILE A 30 1.36 5.81 1.95
N ASP A 31 0.04 5.72 1.86
CA ASP A 31 -0.66 4.47 1.61
C ASP A 31 -0.81 4.24 0.10
N VAL A 32 0.16 3.53 -0.48
CA VAL A 32 0.08 3.04 -1.86
C VAL A 32 -0.64 1.69 -1.95
N TYR A 33 -0.77 0.96 -0.84
CA TYR A 33 -1.36 -0.37 -0.80
C TYR A 33 -2.85 -0.32 -1.14
N THR A 34 -3.59 0.59 -0.51
CA THR A 34 -5.05 0.73 -0.75
C THR A 34 -5.38 1.02 -2.23
N SER A 35 -4.43 1.59 -3.00
CA SER A 35 -4.65 1.88 -4.42
C SER A 35 -4.65 0.65 -5.33
N VAL A 36 -4.04 -0.46 -4.89
CA VAL A 36 -3.85 -1.67 -5.71
C VAL A 36 -4.39 -2.94 -5.07
N ALA A 37 -4.99 -2.83 -3.88
CA ALA A 37 -5.51 -3.95 -3.13
C ALA A 37 -7.04 -4.05 -3.23
N GLN A 38 -7.54 -5.26 -3.40
CA GLN A 38 -8.94 -5.59 -3.16
C GLN A 38 -9.24 -5.70 -1.66
N SER A 39 -10.52 -5.76 -1.30
CA SER A 39 -10.96 -5.82 0.10
C SER A 39 -10.47 -7.06 0.87
N ASP A 40 -10.13 -8.13 0.16
CA ASP A 40 -9.60 -9.37 0.75
C ASP A 40 -8.06 -9.39 0.85
N GLY A 41 -7.41 -8.31 0.39
CA GLY A 41 -5.97 -8.14 0.41
C GLY A 41 -5.22 -8.68 -0.81
N THR A 42 -5.93 -9.22 -1.79
CA THR A 42 -5.35 -9.60 -3.07
C THR A 42 -5.10 -8.36 -3.95
N TRP A 43 -4.31 -8.53 -5.00
CA TRP A 43 -4.12 -7.48 -6.00
C TRP A 43 -5.41 -7.21 -6.77
N ALA A 44 -5.62 -5.96 -7.16
CA ALA A 44 -6.64 -5.64 -8.16
C ALA A 44 -6.30 -6.29 -9.51
N ASP A 45 -7.34 -6.60 -10.27
CA ASP A 45 -7.23 -7.37 -11.50
C ASP A 45 -6.27 -6.71 -12.49
N GLY A 46 -5.24 -7.44 -12.91
CA GLY A 46 -4.27 -6.99 -13.91
C GLY A 46 -3.15 -6.09 -13.38
N GLU A 47 -3.05 -5.87 -12.07
CA GLU A 47 -1.99 -5.06 -11.45
C GLU A 47 -0.79 -5.87 -10.94
N SER A 48 -0.90 -7.20 -10.94
CA SER A 48 0.16 -8.16 -10.66
C SER A 48 0.05 -9.37 -11.59
N ASP A 49 1.20 -9.93 -11.97
CA ASP A 49 1.28 -11.14 -12.79
C ASP A 49 1.49 -12.41 -11.94
N ASP A 50 1.92 -12.26 -10.68
CA ASP A 50 2.29 -13.36 -9.79
C ASP A 50 1.61 -13.29 -8.40
N SER A 51 0.65 -12.38 -8.24
CA SER A 51 -0.06 -12.07 -6.99
C SER A 51 0.83 -11.53 -5.86
N ARG A 52 2.10 -11.22 -6.14
CA ARG A 52 3.08 -10.78 -5.14
C ARG A 52 3.67 -9.43 -5.44
N HIS A 53 4.11 -9.24 -6.67
CA HIS A 53 4.80 -8.05 -7.13
C HIS A 53 3.89 -7.29 -8.08
N SER A 54 3.93 -5.95 -8.00
CA SER A 54 3.27 -5.12 -9.00
C SER A 54 3.87 -5.40 -10.38
N ASN A 55 3.03 -5.51 -11.39
CA ASN A 55 3.48 -5.37 -12.78
C ASN A 55 3.54 -3.87 -13.16
N ALA A 56 3.72 -3.58 -14.44
CA ALA A 56 3.83 -2.19 -14.92
C ALA A 56 2.57 -1.35 -14.63
N ALA A 57 1.37 -1.95 -14.73
CA ALA A 57 0.12 -1.26 -14.45
C ALA A 57 -0.01 -0.95 -12.94
N GLY A 58 0.20 -1.95 -12.08
CA GLY A 58 0.17 -1.77 -10.63
C GLY A 58 1.21 -0.75 -10.15
N SER A 59 2.44 -0.81 -10.67
CA SER A 59 3.49 0.18 -10.35
C SER A 59 3.08 1.61 -10.73
N ALA A 60 2.40 1.80 -11.87
CA ALA A 60 1.95 3.12 -12.29
C ALA A 60 0.86 3.67 -11.35
N VAL A 61 -0.07 2.82 -10.91
CA VAL A 61 -1.12 3.18 -9.94
C VAL A 61 -0.50 3.57 -8.60
N MET A 62 0.39 2.73 -8.05
CA MET A 62 1.10 3.03 -6.79
C MET A 62 1.90 4.33 -6.89
N ALA A 63 2.58 4.58 -8.01
CA ALA A 63 3.33 5.81 -8.22
C ALA A 63 2.43 7.06 -8.30
N SER A 64 1.22 6.95 -8.89
CA SER A 64 0.24 8.04 -8.89
C SER A 64 -0.23 8.34 -7.47
N ALA A 65 -0.61 7.30 -6.72
CA ALA A 65 -1.06 7.44 -5.34
C ALA A 65 0.00 8.10 -4.46
N ALA A 66 1.28 7.72 -4.61
CA ALA A 66 2.39 8.36 -3.90
C ALA A 66 2.52 9.85 -4.27
N ARG A 67 2.49 10.19 -5.57
CA ARG A 67 2.60 11.58 -6.02
C ARG A 67 1.47 12.48 -5.52
N GLU A 68 0.26 11.93 -5.38
CA GLU A 68 -0.90 12.67 -4.85
C GLU A 68 -0.81 12.93 -3.34
N GLN A 69 -0.18 12.02 -2.60
CA GLN A 69 -0.05 12.10 -1.13
C GLN A 69 1.19 12.90 -0.69
N LEU A 70 2.29 12.77 -1.42
CA LEU A 70 3.59 13.38 -1.09
C LEU A 70 3.54 14.88 -0.76
N PRO A 71 2.84 15.75 -1.52
CA PRO A 71 2.79 17.18 -1.22
C PRO A 71 2.32 17.48 0.20
N ARG A 72 1.26 16.80 0.68
CA ARG A 72 0.73 17.03 2.03
C ARG A 72 1.72 16.66 3.12
N ILE A 73 2.50 15.61 2.89
CA ILE A 73 3.53 15.15 3.83
C ILE A 73 4.69 16.14 3.87
N ILE A 74 5.11 16.65 2.71
CA ILE A 74 6.16 17.66 2.63
C ILE A 74 5.70 18.94 3.34
N ASP A 75 4.48 19.39 3.09
CA ASP A 75 3.91 20.57 3.74
C ASP A 75 3.89 20.39 5.28
N ALA A 76 3.53 19.19 5.77
CA ALA A 76 3.52 18.87 7.21
C ALA A 76 4.92 18.79 7.86
N LEU A 77 6.00 18.71 7.08
CA LEU A 77 7.39 18.72 7.60
C LEU A 77 7.96 20.13 7.70
N ASP A 78 7.39 21.10 6.99
CA ASP A 78 7.83 22.49 6.98
C ASP A 78 7.15 23.34 8.08
N ASP A 79 6.15 22.79 8.81
CA ASP A 79 5.47 23.35 9.98
C ASP A 79 6.17 23.01 11.32
#